data_AF-A0A929PSL4-F1
#
_entry.id   AF-A0A929PSL4-F1
#
_cell.length_a   1.000
_cell.length_b   1.000
_cell.length_c   1.000
_cell.angle_alpha   90.00
_cell.angle_beta   90.00
_cell.angle_gamma   90.00
#
_symmetry.space_group_name_H-M   'P 1'
#
loop_
_entity.id
_entity.type
_entity.pdbx_description
1 polymer ?
#
loop_
_entity_poly.entity_id
_entity_poly.type
_entity_poly.pdbx_seq_one_letter_code
_entity_poly.pdbx_strand_id
1 'polypeptide(L)'
;MAPTTHFGRFSPILRDCGAAAVRRPDTLLASQPPYEIFYIPFEHVNPRARLVIVGITPGMNQLELAYAEAQRLLRLGASEAAILEAVKSVAAFGGDAMRPNLLRMLRHFGFAAILGVDDEADLWGAAAGLLHSTSVVPHAAFKGGKMFSGSFEEVLRVGALRERFEADFVGSLRGLSPEALYVALGKTPFDALLHCVKLGVIKEHQLLGALAHPSRSGGSQVAVYLGEKSPDDLDPADPVRGRAAWLRDAYARMRSATDRLRGTRAAIAPPPPRPAPSRPATVVKAPRPRGATSAAPAAPASSNADLHYVVSRGKAAGTVLRPHVQDGHYIVSPTRFEADYVRVPIGEALEPYLRQGLSLRMSAPGVAPSLISPGSILGRDRSSR
;
A
#
# COMPACT_ATOMS: atom_id res chain seq x y z
N MET A 1 13.17 8.21 25.45
CA MET A 1 13.12 6.75 25.31
C MET A 1 13.27 6.40 23.85
N ALA A 2 14.11 5.42 23.53
CA ALA A 2 14.18 4.83 22.19
C ALA A 2 12.84 4.13 21.85
N PRO A 3 12.50 3.92 20.57
CA PRO A 3 11.31 3.16 20.19
C PRO A 3 11.34 1.77 20.82
N THR A 4 10.21 1.31 21.36
CA THR A 4 10.07 -0.06 21.85
C THR A 4 10.22 -1.03 20.67
N THR A 5 10.97 -2.12 20.85
CA THR A 5 11.10 -3.20 19.86
C THR A 5 10.49 -4.49 20.40
N HIS A 6 9.56 -5.07 19.65
CA HIS A 6 8.84 -6.31 19.91
C HIS A 6 9.28 -7.42 18.98
N PHE A 7 10.00 -7.12 17.88
CA PHE A 7 10.41 -8.09 16.87
C PHE A 7 11.09 -9.33 17.45
N GLY A 8 12.07 -9.16 18.33
CA GLY A 8 12.77 -10.27 18.98
C GLY A 8 11.81 -11.27 19.64
N ARG A 9 10.77 -10.77 20.33
CA ARG A 9 9.75 -11.59 21.01
C ARG A 9 8.91 -12.43 20.04
N PHE A 10 8.54 -11.89 18.89
CA PHE A 10 7.62 -12.54 17.95
C PHE A 10 8.33 -13.22 16.76
N SER A 11 9.62 -12.96 16.55
CA SER A 11 10.38 -13.51 15.43
C SER A 11 10.38 -15.05 15.33
N PRO A 12 10.38 -15.84 16.42
CA PRO A 12 10.27 -17.30 16.29
C PRO A 12 8.94 -17.73 15.66
N ILE A 13 7.82 -17.16 16.15
CA ILE A 13 6.47 -17.46 15.66
C ILE A 13 6.33 -17.04 14.19
N LEU A 14 6.85 -15.87 13.82
CA LEU A 14 6.82 -15.40 12.44
C LEU A 14 7.64 -16.30 11.51
N ARG A 15 8.81 -16.78 11.94
CA ARG A 15 9.66 -17.70 11.16
C ARG A 15 8.98 -19.04 10.89
N ASP A 16 8.35 -19.58 11.93
CA ASP A 16 7.78 -20.93 11.87
C ASP A 16 6.44 -20.93 11.15
N CYS A 17 5.58 -19.95 11.46
CA CYS A 17 4.17 -19.97 11.08
C CYS A 17 3.79 -18.90 10.04
N GLY A 18 4.50 -17.78 9.95
CA GLY A 18 4.23 -16.71 8.97
C GLY A 18 2.76 -16.29 8.94
N ALA A 19 2.16 -16.20 7.75
CA ALA A 19 0.75 -15.80 7.59
C ALA A 19 -0.25 -16.73 8.31
N ALA A 20 0.09 -18.00 8.55
CA ALA A 20 -0.75 -18.90 9.35
C ALA A 20 -0.80 -18.50 10.84
N ALA A 21 0.06 -17.55 11.26
CA ALA A 21 0.05 -17.04 12.63
C ALA A 21 -0.91 -15.87 12.87
N VAL A 22 -1.55 -15.35 11.82
CA VAL A 22 -2.43 -14.19 11.92
C VAL A 22 -3.52 -14.43 12.95
N ARG A 23 -3.59 -13.52 13.94
CA ARG A 23 -4.55 -13.54 15.05
C ARG A 23 -4.51 -14.78 15.95
N ARG A 24 -3.42 -15.55 15.96
CA ARG A 24 -3.21 -16.58 17.00
C ARG A 24 -2.97 -15.93 18.36
N PRO A 25 -3.36 -16.60 19.47
CA PRO A 25 -3.11 -16.10 20.83
C PRO A 25 -1.64 -15.79 21.14
N ASP A 26 -0.70 -16.54 20.55
CA ASP A 26 0.75 -16.34 20.73
C ASP A 26 1.30 -15.12 19.97
N THR A 27 0.52 -14.52 19.07
CA THR A 27 0.82 -13.24 18.42
C THR A 27 0.17 -12.03 19.10
N LEU A 28 -0.53 -12.26 20.21
CA LEU A 28 -1.17 -11.21 21.00
C LEU A 28 -0.12 -10.37 21.72
N LEU A 29 -0.08 -9.09 21.38
CA LEU A 29 0.81 -8.11 21.99
C LEU A 29 0.24 -7.60 23.32
N ALA A 30 -1.06 -7.25 23.31
CA ALA A 30 -1.79 -6.76 24.47
C ALA A 30 -3.29 -7.10 24.34
N SER A 31 -3.97 -7.18 25.48
CA SER A 31 -5.42 -7.39 25.54
C SER A 31 -6.04 -6.66 26.73
N GLN A 32 -7.23 -6.12 26.50
CA GLN A 32 -8.09 -5.55 27.53
C GLN A 32 -9.52 -5.69 27.00
N PRO A 33 -10.32 -6.68 27.42
CA PRO A 33 -11.64 -6.93 26.83
C PRO A 33 -12.50 -5.65 26.72
N PRO A 34 -13.16 -5.40 25.57
CA PRO A 34 -13.26 -6.23 24.37
C PRO A 34 -12.15 -6.01 23.33
N TYR A 35 -11.00 -5.43 23.71
CA TYR A 35 -9.90 -5.06 22.82
C TYR A 35 -8.80 -6.11 22.78
N GLU A 36 -8.32 -6.38 21.57
CA GLU A 36 -7.18 -7.27 21.31
C GLU A 36 -6.22 -6.54 20.36
N ILE A 37 -4.92 -6.62 20.63
CA ILE A 37 -3.89 -6.01 19.82
C ILE A 37 -2.89 -7.09 19.41
N PHE A 38 -2.83 -7.40 18.13
CA PHE A 38 -1.90 -8.38 17.57
C PHE A 38 -0.67 -7.67 17.02
N TYR A 39 0.49 -8.28 17.26
CA TYR A 39 1.77 -7.73 16.81
C TYR A 39 1.81 -7.58 15.28
N ILE A 40 2.55 -6.57 14.82
CA ILE A 40 2.91 -6.42 13.41
C ILE A 40 4.31 -5.81 13.34
N PRO A 41 5.22 -6.33 12.49
CA PRO A 41 6.61 -5.86 12.43
C PRO A 41 6.79 -4.53 11.69
N PHE A 42 6.13 -3.47 12.16
CA PHE A 42 6.11 -2.12 11.55
C PHE A 42 7.03 -1.10 12.25
N GLU A 43 8.01 -1.61 13.01
CA GLU A 43 8.82 -0.82 13.93
C GLU A 43 9.94 -0.03 13.23
N HIS A 44 10.21 -0.31 11.95
CA HIS A 44 11.13 0.49 11.15
C HIS A 44 10.71 1.96 11.11
N VAL A 45 11.61 2.87 11.46
CA VAL A 45 11.44 4.31 11.34
C VAL A 45 12.30 4.80 10.18
N ASN A 46 11.69 5.53 9.24
CA ASN A 46 12.40 6.08 8.07
C ASN A 46 12.84 7.53 8.39
N PRO A 47 14.12 7.78 8.75
CA PRO A 47 14.58 9.11 9.13
C PRO A 47 14.65 10.08 7.95
N ARG A 48 14.59 9.58 6.70
CA ARG A 48 14.63 10.38 5.47
C ARG A 48 13.25 10.79 4.98
N ALA A 49 12.18 10.35 5.67
CA ALA A 49 10.83 10.66 5.26
C ALA A 49 10.56 12.17 5.31
N ARG A 50 9.94 12.67 4.24
CA ARG A 50 9.44 14.05 4.13
C ARG A 50 7.92 14.11 4.22
N LEU A 51 7.23 12.99 3.95
CA LEU A 51 5.80 12.82 4.14
C LEU A 51 5.54 11.66 5.09
N VAL A 52 4.74 11.92 6.12
CA VAL A 52 4.25 10.93 7.08
C VAL A 52 2.74 10.80 6.93
N ILE A 53 2.27 9.61 6.58
CA ILE A 53 0.84 9.32 6.46
C ILE A 53 0.42 8.46 7.65
N VAL A 54 -0.59 8.91 8.39
CA VAL A 54 -1.03 8.28 9.64
C VAL A 54 -2.46 7.75 9.52
N GLY A 55 -2.61 6.43 9.65
CA GLY A 55 -3.89 5.74 9.77
C GLY A 55 -4.31 5.46 11.21
N ILE A 56 -5.39 4.69 11.41
CA ILE A 56 -5.87 4.31 12.75
C ILE A 56 -5.08 3.12 13.29
N THR A 57 -5.14 2.00 12.56
CA THR A 57 -4.47 0.74 12.86
C THR A 57 -4.20 0.00 11.54
N PRO A 58 -3.12 -0.80 11.42
CA PRO A 58 -2.90 -1.63 10.25
C PRO A 58 -4.05 -2.61 9.99
N GLY A 59 -4.47 -2.73 8.74
CA GLY A 59 -5.57 -3.62 8.33
C GLY A 59 -5.18 -5.09 8.24
N MET A 60 -6.19 -5.98 8.15
CA MET A 60 -5.98 -7.43 8.03
C MET A 60 -5.03 -7.84 6.90
N ASN A 61 -5.20 -7.29 5.69
CA ASN A 61 -4.33 -7.60 4.57
C ASN A 61 -2.88 -7.16 4.84
N GLN A 62 -2.67 -6.05 5.56
CA GLN A 62 -1.33 -5.59 5.93
C GLN A 62 -0.69 -6.55 6.93
N LEU A 63 -1.47 -7.05 7.89
CA LEU A 63 -1.01 -8.05 8.86
C LEU A 63 -0.60 -9.36 8.18
N GLU A 64 -1.43 -9.89 7.28
CA GLU A 64 -1.15 -11.10 6.50
C GLU A 64 0.13 -10.97 5.64
N LEU A 65 0.24 -9.86 4.89
CA LEU A 65 1.41 -9.58 4.05
C LEU A 65 2.68 -9.39 4.89
N ALA A 66 2.58 -8.67 6.00
CA ALA A 66 3.71 -8.45 6.90
C ALA A 66 4.24 -9.76 7.48
N TYR A 67 3.35 -10.66 7.89
CA TYR A 67 3.75 -11.96 8.44
C TYR A 67 4.37 -12.87 7.38
N ALA A 68 3.82 -12.90 6.16
CA ALA A 68 4.38 -13.66 5.06
C ALA A 68 5.79 -13.16 4.69
N GLU A 69 5.98 -11.85 4.59
CA GLU A 69 7.28 -11.28 4.22
C GLU A 69 8.31 -11.42 5.34
N ALA A 70 7.92 -11.20 6.60
CA ALA A 70 8.78 -11.44 7.74
C ALA A 70 9.26 -12.90 7.79
N GLN A 71 8.35 -13.86 7.57
CA GLN A 71 8.70 -15.28 7.52
C GLN A 71 9.76 -15.56 6.44
N ARG A 72 9.52 -15.08 5.21
CA ARG A 72 10.41 -15.29 4.08
C ARG A 72 11.81 -14.78 4.40
N LEU A 73 11.93 -13.57 4.92
CA LEU A 73 13.22 -12.93 5.22
C LEU A 73 13.92 -13.55 6.44
N LEU A 74 13.16 -13.95 7.47
CA LEU A 74 13.70 -14.68 8.63
C LEU A 74 14.35 -16.01 8.21
N ARG A 75 13.72 -16.74 7.29
CA ARG A 75 14.27 -18.01 6.75
C ARG A 75 15.50 -17.81 5.88
N LEU A 76 15.66 -16.64 5.28
CA LEU A 76 16.84 -16.26 4.51
C LEU A 76 17.98 -15.71 5.40
N GLY A 77 17.79 -15.65 6.72
CA GLY A 77 18.81 -15.13 7.63
C GLY A 77 19.03 -13.62 7.52
N ALA A 78 18.04 -12.87 7.02
CA ALA A 78 18.11 -11.41 6.95
C ALA A 78 18.21 -10.80 8.36
N SER A 79 18.85 -9.63 8.46
CA SER A 79 18.93 -8.89 9.72
C SER A 79 17.57 -8.30 10.11
N GLU A 80 17.34 -8.09 11.40
CA GLU A 80 16.10 -7.47 11.93
C GLU A 80 15.80 -6.13 11.24
N ALA A 81 16.80 -5.26 11.10
CA ALA A 81 16.63 -3.97 10.43
C ALA A 81 16.15 -4.11 8.98
N ALA A 82 16.74 -5.04 8.21
CA ALA A 82 16.35 -5.29 6.83
C ALA A 82 14.94 -5.89 6.74
N ILE A 83 14.56 -6.76 7.70
CA ILE A 83 13.22 -7.34 7.77
C ILE A 83 12.18 -6.24 8.02
N LEU A 84 12.38 -5.42 9.05
CA LEU A 84 11.44 -4.37 9.42
C LEU A 84 11.29 -3.33 8.30
N GLU A 85 12.38 -2.97 7.60
CA GLU A 85 12.34 -2.07 6.44
C GLU A 85 11.54 -2.67 5.27
N ALA A 86 11.85 -3.91 4.87
CA ALA A 86 11.18 -4.59 3.77
C ALA A 86 9.69 -4.83 4.03
N VAL A 87 9.34 -5.29 5.24
CA VAL A 87 7.95 -5.47 5.67
C VAL A 87 7.17 -4.16 5.54
N LYS A 88 7.75 -3.05 5.99
CA LYS A 88 7.08 -1.75 5.95
C LYS A 88 6.84 -1.30 4.51
N SER A 89 7.76 -1.58 3.60
CA SER A 89 7.59 -1.30 2.16
C SER A 89 6.46 -2.10 1.53
N VAL A 90 6.41 -3.41 1.77
CA VAL A 90 5.40 -4.32 1.18
C VAL A 90 4.00 -4.07 1.75
N ALA A 91 3.91 -3.73 3.04
CA ALA A 91 2.64 -3.60 3.74
C ALA A 91 2.22 -2.14 4.02
N ALA A 92 2.97 -1.14 3.55
CA ALA A 92 2.58 0.27 3.58
C ALA A 92 1.21 0.50 2.90
N PHE A 93 0.58 1.65 3.16
CA PHE A 93 -0.69 2.06 2.54
C PHE A 93 -0.60 1.99 1.01
N GLY A 94 -0.88 0.83 0.42
CA GLY A 94 -0.42 0.51 -0.92
C GLY A 94 -1.19 -0.62 -1.62
N GLY A 95 -2.10 -1.30 -0.92
CA GLY A 95 -2.99 -2.28 -1.54
C GLY A 95 -3.95 -1.64 -2.54
N ASP A 96 -4.40 -2.42 -3.52
CA ASP A 96 -5.29 -2.01 -4.63
C ASP A 96 -6.54 -1.27 -4.16
N ALA A 97 -7.01 -1.56 -2.94
CA ALA A 97 -8.20 -0.96 -2.37
C ALA A 97 -8.01 0.48 -1.87
N MET A 98 -6.79 0.90 -1.48
CA MET A 98 -6.54 2.21 -0.86
C MET A 98 -5.66 3.12 -1.73
N ARG A 99 -4.64 2.57 -2.40
CA ARG A 99 -3.66 3.36 -3.15
C ARG A 99 -4.30 4.27 -4.21
N PRO A 100 -5.28 3.83 -5.02
CA PRO A 100 -5.84 4.71 -6.05
C PRO A 100 -6.51 5.97 -5.49
N ASN A 101 -7.26 5.86 -4.39
CA ASN A 101 -7.92 7.01 -3.77
C ASN A 101 -6.92 7.92 -3.05
N LEU A 102 -5.92 7.34 -2.38
CA LEU A 102 -4.87 8.11 -1.75
C LEU A 102 -4.10 8.92 -2.80
N LEU A 103 -3.70 8.28 -3.91
CA LEU A 103 -3.01 8.93 -5.02
C LEU A 103 -3.85 10.06 -5.64
N ARG A 104 -5.15 9.85 -5.84
CA ARG A 104 -6.09 10.89 -6.29
C ARG A 104 -6.07 12.12 -5.38
N MET A 105 -6.17 11.91 -4.07
CA MET A 105 -6.16 13.01 -3.10
C MET A 105 -4.79 13.72 -3.03
N LEU A 106 -3.67 12.97 -3.06
CA LEU A 106 -2.34 13.56 -3.06
C LEU A 106 -2.11 14.42 -4.31
N ARG A 107 -2.52 13.93 -5.49
CA ARG A 107 -2.52 14.71 -6.75
C ARG A 107 -3.37 15.97 -6.66
N HIS A 108 -4.57 15.86 -6.09
CA HIS A 108 -5.49 17.00 -5.92
C HIS A 108 -4.91 18.16 -5.09
N PHE A 109 -3.99 17.85 -4.18
CA PHE A 109 -3.28 18.83 -3.36
C PHE A 109 -1.85 19.13 -3.85
N GLY A 110 -1.41 18.54 -4.96
CA GLY A 110 -0.12 18.82 -5.58
C GLY A 110 1.08 18.42 -4.72
N PHE A 111 1.02 17.23 -4.11
CA PHE A 111 2.12 16.72 -3.28
C PHE A 111 3.41 16.50 -4.06
N ALA A 112 3.34 16.23 -5.37
CA ALA A 112 4.53 16.14 -6.24
C ALA A 112 5.36 17.42 -6.16
N ALA A 113 4.72 18.59 -6.31
CA ALA A 113 5.36 19.90 -6.20
C ALA A 113 5.84 20.21 -4.76
N ILE A 114 5.19 19.67 -3.72
CA ILE A 114 5.59 19.87 -2.30
C ILE A 114 6.78 18.99 -1.92
N LEU A 115 6.89 17.81 -2.53
CA LEU A 115 7.96 16.86 -2.26
C LEU A 115 9.11 16.97 -3.27
N GLY A 116 8.90 17.61 -4.41
CA GLY A 116 9.91 17.73 -5.47
C GLY A 116 10.16 16.39 -6.15
N VAL A 117 9.08 15.67 -6.43
CA VAL A 117 9.06 14.44 -7.22
C VAL A 117 8.25 14.70 -8.49
N ASP A 118 8.41 13.85 -9.50
CA ASP A 118 7.75 14.04 -10.79
C ASP A 118 6.27 13.64 -10.72
N ASP A 119 5.95 12.52 -10.06
CA ASP A 119 4.57 12.07 -9.82
C ASP A 119 4.39 11.54 -8.38
N GLU A 120 3.23 11.76 -7.76
CA GLU A 120 2.91 11.23 -6.43
C GLU A 120 2.96 9.69 -6.36
N ALA A 121 2.84 8.99 -7.50
CA ALA A 121 2.99 7.55 -7.59
C ALA A 121 4.42 7.09 -7.26
N ASP A 122 5.42 7.96 -7.44
CA ASP A 122 6.82 7.65 -7.13
C ASP A 122 7.03 7.40 -5.62
N LEU A 123 6.12 7.86 -4.76
CA LEU A 123 6.13 7.57 -3.31
C LEU A 123 5.97 6.06 -2.99
N TRP A 124 5.57 5.25 -3.97
CA TRP A 124 5.55 3.79 -3.89
C TRP A 124 6.55 3.12 -4.84
N GLY A 125 7.44 3.90 -5.44
CA GLY A 125 8.48 3.46 -6.38
C GLY A 125 9.80 4.16 -6.09
N ALA A 126 10.30 4.91 -7.08
CA ALA A 126 11.64 5.52 -7.01
C ALA A 126 11.84 6.49 -5.83
N ALA A 127 10.77 7.10 -5.33
CA ALA A 127 10.79 8.04 -4.21
C ALA A 127 10.21 7.45 -2.91
N ALA A 128 10.14 6.11 -2.77
CA ALA A 128 9.61 5.45 -1.56
C ALA A 128 10.32 5.88 -0.26
N GLY A 129 11.61 6.25 -0.35
CA GLY A 129 12.37 6.79 0.78
C GLY A 129 11.85 8.11 1.35
N LEU A 130 10.97 8.84 0.63
CA LEU A 130 10.34 10.07 1.13
C LEU A 130 9.08 9.81 1.96
N LEU A 131 8.50 8.60 1.90
CA LEU A 131 7.26 8.25 2.57
C LEU A 131 7.54 7.46 3.85
N HIS A 132 6.82 7.82 4.92
CA HIS A 132 6.66 7.00 6.10
C HIS A 132 5.17 6.76 6.37
N SER A 133 4.74 5.51 6.34
CA SER A 133 3.38 5.13 6.75
C SER A 133 3.38 4.59 8.17
N THR A 134 2.47 5.06 9.01
CA THR A 134 2.26 4.54 10.36
C THR A 134 0.79 4.66 10.77
N SER A 135 0.47 4.24 11.99
CA SER A 135 -0.88 4.26 12.56
C SER A 135 -0.85 4.72 14.01
N VAL A 136 -1.91 5.37 14.48
CA VAL A 136 -2.08 5.79 15.88
C VAL A 136 -1.86 4.62 16.84
N VAL A 137 -2.39 3.45 16.50
CA VAL A 137 -2.03 2.17 17.12
C VAL A 137 -1.21 1.40 16.09
N PRO A 138 0.13 1.35 16.19
CA PRO A 138 1.00 0.79 15.15
C PRO A 138 1.05 -0.74 15.15
N HIS A 139 -0.02 -1.36 15.64
CA HIS A 139 -0.28 -2.80 15.72
C HIS A 139 -1.74 -3.09 15.35
N ALA A 140 -2.05 -4.31 14.94
CA ALA A 140 -3.38 -4.67 14.45
C ALA A 140 -4.37 -4.75 15.63
N ALA A 141 -5.18 -3.71 15.80
CA ALA A 141 -6.08 -3.57 16.92
C ALA A 141 -7.52 -3.95 16.54
N PHE A 142 -8.20 -4.64 17.44
CA PHE A 142 -9.57 -5.11 17.29
C PHE A 142 -10.42 -4.70 18.48
N LYS A 143 -11.73 -4.58 18.26
CA LYS A 143 -12.76 -4.39 19.29
C LYS A 143 -13.90 -5.36 19.00
N GLY A 144 -14.13 -6.32 19.88
CA GLY A 144 -15.17 -7.35 19.69
C GLY A 144 -15.00 -8.11 18.37
N GLY A 145 -13.76 -8.47 18.01
CA GLY A 145 -13.43 -9.23 16.80
C GLY A 145 -13.42 -8.44 15.48
N LYS A 146 -13.78 -7.16 15.47
CA LYS A 146 -13.70 -6.28 14.29
C LYS A 146 -12.50 -5.35 14.38
N MET A 147 -11.95 -4.93 13.23
CA MET A 147 -10.88 -3.93 13.17
C MET A 147 -11.27 -2.68 13.97
N PHE A 148 -10.36 -2.17 14.79
CA PHE A 148 -10.59 -0.97 15.57
C PHE A 148 -10.72 0.26 14.66
N SER A 149 -11.83 0.98 14.81
CA SER A 149 -12.14 2.23 14.10
C SER A 149 -12.69 3.30 15.03
N GLY A 150 -12.31 3.24 16.31
CA GLY A 150 -12.81 4.14 17.36
C GLY A 150 -12.21 5.55 17.30
N SER A 151 -12.69 6.42 18.19
CA SER A 151 -12.19 7.80 18.33
C SER A 151 -10.82 7.84 19.00
N PHE A 152 -10.11 8.97 18.89
CA PHE A 152 -8.85 9.15 19.63
C PHE A 152 -9.07 9.23 21.15
N GLU A 153 -10.21 9.77 21.60
CA GLU A 153 -10.59 9.71 23.02
C GLU A 153 -10.71 8.27 23.53
N GLU A 154 -11.22 7.36 22.70
CA GLU A 154 -11.27 5.93 23.03
C GLU A 154 -9.87 5.31 23.10
N VAL A 155 -8.96 5.69 22.20
CA VAL A 155 -7.54 5.29 22.27
C VAL A 155 -6.92 5.70 23.60
N LEU A 156 -7.15 6.94 24.05
CA LEU A 156 -6.60 7.43 25.32
C LEU A 156 -7.27 6.80 26.55
N ARG A 157 -8.56 6.44 26.47
CA ARG A 157 -9.30 5.86 27.59
C ARG A 157 -8.94 4.39 27.84
N VAL A 158 -8.63 3.63 26.79
CA VAL A 158 -8.33 2.19 26.88
C VAL A 158 -6.84 2.01 27.11
N GLY A 159 -6.44 1.56 28.30
CA GLY A 159 -5.03 1.42 28.70
C GLY A 159 -4.19 0.65 27.68
N ALA A 160 -4.67 -0.49 27.18
CA ALA A 160 -3.96 -1.26 26.17
C ALA A 160 -3.74 -0.49 24.86
N LEU A 161 -4.69 0.32 24.39
CA LEU A 161 -4.52 1.13 23.17
C LEU A 161 -3.63 2.36 23.43
N ARG A 162 -3.83 3.00 24.59
CA ARG A 162 -3.07 4.17 25.04
C ARG A 162 -1.58 3.86 25.13
N GLU A 163 -1.23 2.72 25.71
CA GLU A 163 0.15 2.29 25.82
C GLU A 163 0.82 2.15 24.45
N ARG A 164 0.14 1.55 23.46
CA ARG A 164 0.67 1.44 22.09
C ARG A 164 0.80 2.81 21.42
N PHE A 165 -0.15 3.72 21.66
CA PHE A 165 -0.06 5.09 21.16
C PHE A 165 1.15 5.83 21.77
N GLU A 166 1.32 5.78 23.09
CA GLU A 166 2.37 6.54 23.78
C GLU A 166 3.76 5.94 23.59
N ALA A 167 3.90 4.61 23.72
CA ALA A 167 5.18 3.93 23.64
C ALA A 167 5.65 3.74 22.19
N ASP A 168 4.75 3.32 21.30
CA ASP A 168 5.15 2.87 19.96
C ASP A 168 4.94 3.98 18.93
N PHE A 169 3.75 4.58 18.86
CA PHE A 169 3.48 5.66 17.90
C PHE A 169 4.26 6.93 18.25
N VAL A 170 4.00 7.55 19.41
CA VAL A 170 4.69 8.77 19.86
C VAL A 170 6.20 8.53 20.02
N GLY A 171 6.60 7.35 20.50
CA GLY A 171 8.00 6.93 20.57
C GLY A 171 8.69 6.98 19.20
N SER A 172 8.04 6.43 18.16
CA SER A 172 8.60 6.39 16.81
C SER A 172 8.73 7.76 16.14
N LEU A 173 7.87 8.74 16.47
CA LEU A 173 7.89 10.06 15.83
C LEU A 173 9.21 10.81 16.06
N ARG A 174 9.89 10.55 17.18
CA ARG A 174 11.18 11.17 17.50
C ARG A 174 12.32 10.75 16.57
N GLY A 175 12.19 9.62 15.88
CA GLY A 175 13.18 9.14 14.90
C GLY A 175 12.93 9.66 13.48
N LEU A 176 11.86 10.42 13.25
CA LEU A 176 11.54 11.00 11.95
C LEU A 176 12.24 12.35 11.75
N SER A 177 12.34 12.77 10.49
CA SER A 177 12.93 14.07 10.14
C SER A 177 12.18 15.23 10.82
N PRO A 178 12.88 16.25 11.34
CA PRO A 178 12.26 17.47 11.86
C PRO A 178 11.53 18.29 10.77
N GLU A 179 11.80 17.99 9.49
CA GLU A 179 11.16 18.61 8.33
C GLU A 179 10.01 17.76 7.75
N ALA A 180 9.71 16.62 8.38
CA ALA A 180 8.64 15.74 7.91
C ALA A 180 7.26 16.41 8.05
N LEU A 181 6.45 16.31 7.00
CA LEU A 181 5.08 16.80 6.97
C LEU A 181 4.10 15.66 7.27
N TYR A 182 3.13 15.90 8.14
CA TYR A 182 2.18 14.90 8.63
C TYR A 182 0.80 15.09 7.99
N VAL A 183 0.24 13.98 7.52
CA VAL A 183 -1.10 13.88 6.94
C VAL A 183 -1.85 12.75 7.63
N ALA A 184 -3.00 13.08 8.21
CA ALA A 184 -3.92 12.09 8.77
C ALA A 184 -4.82 11.47 7.70
N LEU A 185 -5.22 10.21 7.90
CA LEU A 185 -6.30 9.55 7.14
C LEU A 185 -7.56 9.46 8.02
N GLY A 186 -8.39 10.51 8.00
CA GLY A 186 -9.61 10.60 8.80
C GLY A 186 -9.44 11.32 10.15
N LYS A 187 -10.53 11.37 10.93
CA LYS A 187 -10.62 12.15 12.17
C LYS A 187 -9.74 11.63 13.30
N THR A 188 -9.78 10.33 13.58
CA THR A 188 -9.01 9.74 14.70
C THR A 188 -7.51 10.01 14.60
N PRO A 189 -6.84 9.79 13.44
CA PRO A 189 -5.42 10.12 13.31
C PRO A 189 -5.15 11.62 13.35
N PHE A 190 -6.09 12.45 12.89
CA PHE A 190 -5.94 13.90 12.96
C PHE A 190 -5.96 14.41 14.41
N ASP A 191 -6.91 13.93 15.22
CA ASP A 191 -6.99 14.27 16.65
C ASP A 191 -5.74 13.78 17.40
N ALA A 192 -5.21 12.60 17.05
CA ALA A 192 -3.97 12.07 17.60
C ALA A 192 -2.75 12.93 17.25
N LEU A 193 -2.65 13.42 16.01
CA LEU A 193 -1.59 14.34 15.60
C LEU A 193 -1.73 15.71 16.27
N LEU A 194 -2.94 16.24 16.41
CA LEU A 194 -3.18 17.45 17.20
C LEU A 194 -2.74 17.29 18.66
N HIS A 195 -2.97 16.11 19.24
CA HIS A 195 -2.46 15.79 20.57
C HIS A 195 -0.92 15.78 20.59
N CYS A 196 -0.26 15.21 19.57
CA CYS A 196 1.20 15.25 19.45
C CYS A 196 1.75 16.68 19.28
N VAL A 197 1.01 17.58 18.61
CA VAL A 197 1.33 19.01 18.56
C VAL A 197 1.28 19.62 19.97
N LYS A 198 0.22 19.35 20.73
CA LYS A 198 0.07 19.85 22.12
C LYS A 198 1.17 19.35 23.04
N LEU A 199 1.66 18.13 22.83
CA LEU A 199 2.80 17.56 23.56
C LEU A 199 4.17 18.08 23.09
N GLY A 200 4.23 18.87 22.02
CA GLY A 200 5.48 19.37 21.44
C GLY A 200 6.31 18.30 20.71
N VAL A 201 5.73 17.13 20.41
CA VAL A 201 6.42 16.04 19.70
C VAL A 201 6.54 16.35 18.21
N ILE A 202 5.53 17.02 17.65
CA ILE A 202 5.54 17.56 16.29
C ILE A 202 5.19 19.06 16.35
N LYS A 203 5.72 19.85 15.42
CA LYS A 203 5.43 21.29 15.35
C LYS A 203 4.13 21.52 14.57
N GLU A 204 3.43 22.61 14.87
CA GLU A 204 2.15 22.93 14.22
C GLU A 204 2.26 23.02 12.69
N HIS A 205 3.34 23.63 12.18
CA HIS A 205 3.57 23.76 10.73
C HIS A 205 3.84 22.42 10.03
N GLN A 206 4.23 21.38 10.78
CA GLN A 206 4.41 20.05 10.22
C GLN A 206 3.06 19.34 9.98
N LEU A 207 1.99 19.72 10.68
CA LEU A 207 0.67 19.10 10.53
C LEU A 207 -0.17 19.78 9.44
N LEU A 208 -0.20 19.17 8.26
CA LEU A 208 -0.93 19.72 7.11
C LEU A 208 -2.45 19.63 7.27
N GLY A 209 -2.94 18.52 7.80
CA GLY A 209 -4.38 18.28 7.93
C GLY A 209 -4.74 16.81 7.83
N ALA A 210 -5.99 16.56 7.44
CA ALA A 210 -6.53 15.23 7.24
C ALA A 210 -7.09 15.07 5.82
N LEU A 211 -6.78 13.94 5.19
CA LEU A 211 -7.49 13.45 4.03
C LEU A 211 -8.72 12.66 4.48
N ALA A 212 -9.70 12.51 3.58
CA ALA A 212 -10.70 11.46 3.72
C ALA A 212 -10.04 10.09 3.85
N HIS A 213 -10.69 9.14 4.53
CA HIS A 213 -10.15 7.79 4.61
C HIS A 213 -10.21 7.15 3.21
N PRO A 214 -9.10 6.61 2.67
CA PRO A 214 -9.03 6.24 1.26
C PRO A 214 -9.68 4.87 0.95
N SER A 215 -10.24 4.17 1.94
CA SER A 215 -10.84 2.85 1.73
C SER A 215 -12.08 2.92 0.81
N ARG A 216 -12.16 2.00 -0.15
CA ARG A 216 -13.35 1.83 -1.00
C ARG A 216 -14.61 1.45 -0.21
N SER A 217 -14.45 0.78 0.93
CA SER A 217 -15.55 0.51 1.87
C SER A 217 -16.12 1.76 2.53
N GLY A 218 -15.40 2.89 2.47
CA GLY A 218 -15.85 4.19 2.98
C GLY A 218 -16.91 4.88 2.13
N GLY A 219 -17.36 4.25 1.04
CA GLY A 219 -18.43 4.74 0.17
C GLY A 219 -18.02 6.01 -0.59
N SER A 220 -18.89 7.01 -0.58
CA SER A 220 -18.78 8.27 -1.32
C SER A 220 -17.76 9.26 -0.74
N GLN A 221 -17.09 8.93 0.38
CA GLN A 221 -16.31 9.89 1.17
C GLN A 221 -15.23 10.63 0.38
N VAL A 222 -14.46 9.92 -0.45
CA VAL A 222 -13.38 10.52 -1.25
C VAL A 222 -13.95 11.44 -2.32
N ALA A 223 -15.05 11.04 -2.98
CA ALA A 223 -15.71 11.87 -4.00
C ALA A 223 -16.28 13.15 -3.37
N VAL A 224 -16.93 13.04 -2.21
CA VAL A 224 -17.44 14.19 -1.45
C VAL A 224 -16.31 15.11 -0.99
N TYR A 225 -15.23 14.52 -0.47
CA TYR A 225 -14.06 15.28 -0.01
C TYR A 225 -13.36 16.03 -1.14
N LEU A 226 -13.34 15.47 -2.35
CA LEU A 226 -12.78 16.11 -3.54
C LEU A 226 -13.77 17.07 -4.23
N GLY A 227 -15.02 17.15 -3.77
CA GLY A 227 -16.07 17.97 -4.37
C GLY A 227 -16.67 17.39 -5.65
N GLU A 228 -16.39 16.12 -5.97
CA GLU A 228 -16.93 15.40 -7.14
C GLU A 228 -18.40 14.99 -6.94
N LYS A 229 -18.85 14.95 -5.68
CA LYS A 229 -20.24 14.67 -5.31
C LYS A 229 -20.69 15.59 -4.18
N SER A 230 -21.88 16.18 -4.30
CA SER A 230 -22.46 16.96 -3.21
C SER A 230 -22.92 16.03 -2.07
N PRO A 231 -22.70 16.39 -0.79
CA PRO A 231 -23.35 15.74 0.35
C PRO A 231 -24.88 15.70 0.25
N ASP A 232 -25.48 16.66 -0.45
CA ASP A 232 -26.93 16.78 -0.62
C ASP A 232 -27.48 15.76 -1.63
N ASP A 233 -26.63 15.27 -2.54
CA ASP A 233 -26.95 14.24 -3.54
C ASP A 233 -26.66 12.82 -3.03
N LEU A 234 -26.37 12.67 -1.74
CA LEU A 234 -26.17 11.38 -1.11
C LEU A 234 -27.50 10.75 -0.72
N ASP A 235 -27.56 9.42 -0.79
CA ASP A 235 -28.65 8.66 -0.19
C ASP A 235 -28.79 9.07 1.29
N PRO A 236 -30.03 9.28 1.81
CA PRO A 236 -30.23 9.65 3.20
C PRO A 236 -29.54 8.73 4.22
N ALA A 237 -29.35 7.45 3.89
CA ALA A 237 -28.68 6.45 4.72
C ALA A 237 -27.14 6.43 4.53
N ASP A 238 -26.57 7.23 3.63
CA ASP A 238 -25.13 7.27 3.42
C ASP A 238 -24.42 7.84 4.68
N PRO A 239 -23.53 7.06 5.33
CA PRO A 239 -22.85 7.48 6.56
C PRO A 239 -21.88 8.66 6.35
N VAL A 240 -21.64 9.09 5.11
CA VAL A 240 -20.87 10.29 4.79
C VAL A 240 -21.66 11.57 5.09
N ARG A 241 -23.00 11.57 5.05
CA ARG A 241 -23.83 12.76 5.35
C ARG A 241 -23.53 13.33 6.74
N GLY A 242 -23.49 12.46 7.75
CA GLY A 242 -23.14 12.85 9.13
C GLY A 242 -21.69 13.33 9.32
N ARG A 243 -20.84 13.20 8.30
CA ARG A 243 -19.42 13.59 8.33
C ARG A 243 -19.09 14.70 7.33
N ALA A 244 -20.06 15.20 6.56
CA ALA A 244 -19.84 16.15 5.48
C ALA A 244 -19.22 17.46 5.97
N ALA A 245 -19.68 18.00 7.11
CA ALA A 245 -19.10 19.19 7.72
C ALA A 245 -17.61 18.98 8.03
N TRP A 246 -17.27 17.89 8.73
CA TRP A 246 -15.88 17.56 9.05
C TRP A 246 -15.01 17.38 7.81
N LEU A 247 -15.53 16.76 6.73
CA LEU A 247 -14.80 16.59 5.48
C LEU A 247 -14.50 17.93 4.80
N ARG A 248 -15.44 18.87 4.81
CA ARG A 248 -15.22 20.23 4.28
C ARG A 248 -14.17 20.98 5.08
N ASP A 249 -14.20 20.89 6.41
CA ASP A 249 -13.21 21.54 7.27
C ASP A 249 -11.82 20.93 7.07
N ALA A 250 -11.74 19.60 7.00
CA ALA A 250 -10.50 18.87 6.71
C ALA A 250 -9.95 19.25 5.32
N TYR A 251 -10.82 19.41 4.32
CA TYR A 251 -10.45 19.85 2.98
C TYR A 251 -9.89 21.27 2.99
N ALA A 252 -10.60 22.22 3.61
CA ALA A 252 -10.20 23.62 3.68
C ALA A 252 -8.84 23.78 4.37
N ARG A 253 -8.62 23.03 5.48
CA ARG A 253 -7.32 23.00 6.16
C ARG A 253 -6.21 22.48 5.25
N MET A 254 -6.43 21.33 4.61
CA MET A 254 -5.42 20.72 3.72
C MET A 254 -5.09 21.62 2.55
N ARG A 255 -6.09 22.23 1.90
CA ARG A 255 -5.91 23.21 0.82
C ARG A 255 -5.07 24.38 1.29
N SER A 256 -5.45 25.01 2.41
CA SER A 256 -4.74 26.15 2.98
C SER A 256 -3.27 25.82 3.31
N ALA A 257 -3.00 24.64 3.87
CA ALA A 257 -1.65 24.22 4.21
C ALA A 257 -0.79 23.95 2.96
N THR A 258 -1.34 23.25 1.97
CA THR A 258 -0.63 22.87 0.75
C THR A 258 -0.38 24.07 -0.17
N ASP A 259 -1.33 25.01 -0.26
CA ASP A 259 -1.15 26.25 -1.02
C ASP A 259 -0.05 27.13 -0.41
N ARG A 260 0.04 27.24 0.93
CA ARG A 260 1.15 27.95 1.59
C ARG A 260 2.51 27.36 1.24
N LEU A 261 2.65 26.04 1.27
CA LEU A 261 3.89 25.35 0.95
C LEU A 261 4.29 25.55 -0.52
N ARG A 262 3.31 25.46 -1.43
CA ARG A 262 3.53 25.68 -2.86
C ARG A 262 3.88 27.14 -3.16
N GLY A 263 3.24 28.11 -2.50
CA GLY A 263 3.56 29.54 -2.64
C GLY A 263 4.97 29.87 -2.14
N THR A 264 5.38 29.30 -1.00
CA THR A 264 6.75 29.46 -0.47
C THR A 264 7.79 28.87 -1.43
N ARG A 265 7.48 27.73 -2.04
CA ARG A 265 8.38 27.04 -2.96
C ARG A 265 8.43 27.65 -4.36
N ALA A 266 7.36 28.32 -4.81
CA ALA A 266 7.39 29.13 -6.03
C ALA A 266 8.25 30.40 -5.86
N ALA A 267 8.34 30.95 -4.65
CA ALA A 267 9.23 32.06 -4.32
C ALA A 267 10.72 31.66 -4.25
N ILE A 268 11.00 30.37 -4.03
CA ILE A 268 12.35 29.79 -4.11
C ILE A 268 12.48 29.17 -5.51
N ALA A 269 12.96 29.94 -6.48
CA ALA A 269 13.14 29.47 -7.86
C ALA A 269 13.74 28.04 -7.92
N PRO A 270 13.25 27.16 -8.81
CA PRO A 270 13.72 25.79 -8.86
C PRO A 270 15.23 25.76 -9.16
N PRO A 271 15.98 24.78 -8.61
CA PRO A 271 17.37 24.59 -9.02
C PRO A 271 17.42 24.36 -10.55
N PRO A 272 18.48 24.82 -11.23
CA PRO A 272 18.58 24.70 -12.68
C PRO A 272 18.42 23.23 -13.11
N PRO A 273 17.85 22.98 -14.30
CA PRO A 273 17.64 21.63 -14.81
C PRO A 273 18.97 20.87 -14.77
N ARG A 274 18.93 19.64 -14.24
CA ARG A 274 20.09 18.76 -14.25
C ARG A 274 20.59 18.61 -15.70
N PRO A 275 21.91 18.64 -15.94
CA PRO A 275 22.43 18.40 -17.28
C PRO A 275 21.98 17.01 -17.75
N ALA A 276 21.56 16.94 -19.01
CA ALA A 276 21.11 15.71 -19.63
C ALA A 276 22.17 14.60 -19.46
N PRO A 277 21.77 13.34 -19.21
CA PRO A 277 22.73 12.25 -19.12
C PRO A 277 23.52 12.17 -20.43
N SER A 278 24.84 12.26 -20.32
CA SER A 278 25.76 12.04 -21.42
C SER A 278 25.53 10.64 -22.00
N ARG A 279 25.35 10.58 -23.34
CA ARG A 279 25.16 9.34 -24.10
C ARG A 279 26.14 8.27 -23.63
N PRO A 280 25.70 7.02 -23.35
CA PRO A 280 26.64 5.95 -23.07
C PRO A 280 27.51 5.71 -24.31
N ALA A 281 28.81 5.57 -24.05
CA ALA A 281 29.81 5.22 -25.04
C ALA A 281 29.44 3.90 -25.73
N THR A 282 29.70 3.87 -27.03
CA THR A 282 29.51 2.74 -27.94
C THR A 282 30.20 1.49 -27.39
N VAL A 283 29.43 0.54 -26.87
CA VAL A 283 29.95 -0.80 -26.53
C VAL A 283 30.12 -1.57 -27.84
N VAL A 284 31.37 -1.86 -28.16
CA VAL A 284 31.78 -2.74 -29.26
C VAL A 284 31.21 -4.14 -29.02
N LYS A 285 30.45 -4.65 -30.01
CA LYS A 285 29.92 -6.02 -30.04
C LYS A 285 31.08 -7.03 -30.13
N ALA A 286 31.15 -7.95 -29.16
CA ALA A 286 31.92 -9.18 -29.29
C ALA A 286 31.11 -10.26 -30.07
N PRO A 287 31.76 -11.20 -30.78
CA PRO A 287 31.08 -12.13 -31.67
C PRO A 287 30.44 -13.32 -30.93
N ARG A 288 29.30 -13.77 -31.45
CA ARG A 288 28.59 -15.00 -31.03
C ARG A 288 29.42 -16.27 -31.29
N PRO A 289 29.37 -17.29 -30.41
CA PRO A 289 29.56 -18.67 -30.81
C PRO A 289 28.21 -19.32 -31.20
N ARG A 290 28.27 -20.10 -32.28
CA ARG A 290 27.22 -21.01 -32.77
C ARG A 290 27.11 -22.24 -31.86
N GLY A 291 25.89 -22.78 -31.74
CA GLY A 291 25.54 -23.81 -30.77
C GLY A 291 25.74 -25.27 -31.20
N ALA A 292 25.25 -26.16 -30.33
CA ALA A 292 24.79 -27.53 -30.53
C ALA A 292 24.38 -28.08 -29.14
N THR A 293 23.07 -28.16 -28.82
CA THR A 293 22.22 -29.36 -28.80
C THR A 293 22.52 -30.39 -27.70
N SER A 294 21.54 -30.57 -26.79
CA SER A 294 20.95 -31.86 -26.36
C SER A 294 20.44 -31.74 -24.92
N ALA A 295 19.12 -31.64 -24.74
CA ALA A 295 18.46 -31.83 -23.45
C ALA A 295 17.36 -32.87 -23.61
N ALA A 296 17.40 -33.90 -22.75
CA ALA A 296 16.39 -34.93 -22.59
C ALA A 296 15.07 -34.33 -22.03
N PRO A 297 13.92 -35.03 -22.15
CA PRO A 297 12.62 -34.39 -22.29
C PRO A 297 12.11 -33.82 -20.96
N ALA A 298 11.77 -32.53 -20.97
CA ALA A 298 10.98 -31.90 -19.92
C ALA A 298 9.52 -32.37 -20.01
N ALA A 299 8.86 -32.48 -18.86
CA ALA A 299 7.45 -32.79 -18.69
C ALA A 299 6.53 -31.93 -19.59
N PRO A 300 5.33 -32.40 -19.96
CA PRO A 300 4.46 -31.68 -20.89
C PRO A 300 4.12 -30.29 -20.35
N ALA A 301 4.56 -29.25 -21.07
CA ALA A 301 4.21 -27.86 -20.78
C ALA A 301 2.67 -27.71 -20.80
N SER A 302 2.09 -27.09 -19.76
CA SER A 302 0.66 -26.76 -19.75
C SER A 302 0.33 -25.93 -20.97
N SER A 303 -0.66 -26.35 -21.76
CA SER A 303 -1.11 -25.60 -22.93
C SER A 303 -1.75 -24.30 -22.47
N ASN A 304 -1.61 -23.22 -23.25
CA ASN A 304 -2.36 -21.98 -23.00
C ASN A 304 -3.89 -22.24 -22.94
N ALA A 305 -4.37 -23.34 -23.56
CA ALA A 305 -5.75 -23.78 -23.51
C ALA A 305 -6.23 -24.24 -22.13
N ASP A 306 -5.31 -24.66 -21.25
CA ASP A 306 -5.61 -25.13 -19.91
C ASP A 306 -5.79 -23.96 -18.93
N LEU A 307 -5.27 -22.78 -19.28
CA LEU A 307 -5.38 -21.57 -18.47
C LEU A 307 -6.83 -21.11 -18.37
N HIS A 308 -7.32 -20.96 -17.14
CA HIS A 308 -8.66 -20.48 -16.88
C HIS A 308 -8.77 -19.73 -15.55
N TYR A 309 -9.80 -18.91 -15.41
CA TYR A 309 -10.16 -18.25 -14.17
C TYR A 309 -11.66 -18.37 -13.92
N VAL A 310 -12.07 -18.73 -12.71
CA VAL A 310 -13.48 -18.77 -12.32
C VAL A 310 -13.82 -17.48 -11.59
N VAL A 311 -14.76 -16.70 -12.15
CA VAL A 311 -15.20 -15.43 -11.55
C VAL A 311 -15.79 -15.69 -10.16
N SER A 312 -15.21 -15.09 -9.13
CA SER A 312 -15.57 -15.41 -7.74
C SER A 312 -16.76 -14.63 -7.19
N ARG A 313 -17.12 -13.47 -7.77
CA ARG A 313 -18.14 -12.56 -7.25
C ARG A 313 -18.80 -11.73 -8.36
N GLY A 314 -20.01 -11.22 -8.10
CA GLY A 314 -20.77 -10.36 -9.02
C GLY A 314 -21.75 -11.12 -9.92
N LYS A 315 -22.37 -10.41 -10.88
CA LYS A 315 -23.42 -10.98 -11.76
C LYS A 315 -22.93 -12.14 -12.65
N ALA A 316 -21.62 -12.23 -12.88
CA ALA A 316 -20.98 -13.30 -13.64
C ALA A 316 -20.25 -14.33 -12.76
N ALA A 317 -20.57 -14.40 -11.45
CA ALA A 317 -19.95 -15.38 -10.56
C ALA A 317 -20.16 -16.81 -11.07
N GLY A 318 -19.11 -17.62 -11.02
CA GLY A 318 -19.08 -18.99 -11.58
C GLY A 318 -18.72 -19.07 -13.06
N THR A 319 -18.69 -17.95 -13.80
CA THR A 319 -18.28 -17.97 -15.21
C THR A 319 -16.78 -18.28 -15.34
N VAL A 320 -16.43 -19.15 -16.29
CA VAL A 320 -15.05 -19.50 -16.62
C VAL A 320 -14.52 -18.55 -17.70
N LEU A 321 -13.54 -17.73 -17.35
CA LEU A 321 -12.79 -16.90 -18.28
C LEU A 321 -11.60 -17.67 -18.84
N ARG A 322 -11.30 -17.44 -20.12
CA ARG A 322 -10.15 -18.01 -20.85
C ARG A 322 -9.28 -16.88 -21.43
N PRO A 323 -8.01 -17.13 -21.80
CA PRO A 323 -7.13 -16.11 -22.38
C PRO A 323 -7.82 -15.37 -23.53
N HIS A 324 -7.92 -14.05 -23.41
CA HIS A 324 -8.57 -13.20 -24.40
C HIS A 324 -7.64 -13.01 -25.60
N VAL A 325 -8.16 -13.22 -26.80
CA VAL A 325 -7.42 -13.00 -28.05
C VAL A 325 -7.94 -11.71 -28.69
N GLN A 326 -7.02 -10.80 -28.94
CA GLN A 326 -7.27 -9.54 -29.64
C GLN A 326 -6.22 -9.40 -30.73
N ASP A 327 -6.66 -9.22 -31.99
CA ASP A 327 -5.80 -9.05 -33.16
C ASP A 327 -4.73 -10.15 -33.31
N GLY A 328 -5.09 -11.41 -33.05
CA GLY A 328 -4.19 -12.57 -33.14
C GLY A 328 -3.17 -12.69 -32.01
N HIS A 329 -3.33 -11.92 -30.94
CA HIS A 329 -2.44 -11.94 -29.76
C HIS A 329 -3.22 -12.15 -28.47
N TYR A 330 -2.59 -12.83 -27.52
CA TYR A 330 -2.93 -12.70 -26.11
C TYR A 330 -2.41 -11.38 -25.55
N ILE A 331 -3.05 -10.87 -24.52
CA ILE A 331 -2.66 -9.62 -23.87
C ILE A 331 -2.22 -9.91 -22.44
N VAL A 332 -0.95 -9.68 -22.14
CA VAL A 332 -0.42 -9.64 -20.77
C VAL A 332 0.01 -8.22 -20.42
N SER A 333 -0.11 -7.82 -19.16
CA SER A 333 0.19 -6.46 -18.77
C SER A 333 0.54 -6.34 -17.29
N PRO A 334 1.47 -5.47 -16.89
CA PRO A 334 1.71 -5.12 -15.49
C PRO A 334 0.59 -4.27 -14.90
N THR A 335 -0.19 -3.56 -15.73
CA THR A 335 -1.29 -2.68 -15.28
C THR A 335 -2.57 -2.85 -16.12
N ARG A 336 -3.68 -2.25 -15.69
CA ARG A 336 -4.93 -2.26 -16.47
C ARG A 336 -4.92 -1.36 -17.71
N PHE A 337 -3.95 -0.47 -17.84
CA PHE A 337 -3.90 0.52 -18.91
C PHE A 337 -3.40 -0.10 -20.22
N GLU A 338 -4.04 0.27 -21.33
CA GLU A 338 -3.71 -0.25 -22.67
C GLU A 338 -2.30 0.12 -23.14
N ALA A 339 -1.76 1.23 -22.65
CA ALA A 339 -0.38 1.66 -22.94
C ALA A 339 0.68 0.63 -22.50
N ASP A 340 0.37 -0.20 -21.51
CA ASP A 340 1.30 -1.19 -20.95
C ASP A 340 1.10 -2.60 -21.54
N TYR A 341 0.24 -2.73 -22.56
CA TYR A 341 -0.08 -4.04 -23.12
C TYR A 341 1.11 -4.65 -23.85
N VAL A 342 1.48 -5.83 -23.38
CA VAL A 342 2.39 -6.72 -24.08
C VAL A 342 1.54 -7.70 -24.88
N ARG A 343 1.63 -7.59 -26.20
CA ARG A 343 0.95 -8.48 -27.16
C ARG A 343 1.81 -9.72 -27.36
N VAL A 344 1.30 -10.87 -26.94
CA VAL A 344 1.97 -12.17 -27.06
C VAL A 344 1.28 -12.96 -28.18
N PRO A 345 2.00 -13.40 -29.23
CA PRO A 345 1.40 -14.18 -30.31
C PRO A 345 0.71 -15.45 -29.79
N ILE A 346 -0.41 -15.88 -30.39
CA ILE A 346 -1.18 -17.04 -29.91
C ILE A 346 -0.40 -18.37 -29.90
N GLY A 347 0.71 -18.46 -30.65
CA GLY A 347 1.61 -19.61 -30.66
C GLY A 347 2.68 -19.60 -29.56
N GLU A 348 2.80 -18.52 -28.79
CA GLU A 348 3.78 -18.40 -27.71
C GLU A 348 3.19 -18.74 -26.34
N ALA A 349 4.00 -19.39 -25.49
CA ALA A 349 3.58 -19.78 -24.15
C ALA A 349 3.40 -18.54 -23.25
N LEU A 350 2.29 -18.47 -22.52
CA LEU A 350 2.00 -17.37 -21.59
C LEU A 350 2.72 -17.50 -20.24
N GLU A 351 3.11 -18.71 -19.86
CA GLU A 351 3.68 -19.01 -18.54
C GLU A 351 4.93 -18.17 -18.18
N PRO A 352 5.89 -17.91 -19.08
CA PRO A 352 7.05 -17.05 -18.78
C PRO A 352 6.66 -15.62 -18.37
N TYR A 353 5.60 -15.07 -18.95
CA TYR A 353 5.09 -13.74 -18.62
C TYR A 353 4.35 -13.74 -17.28
N LEU A 354 3.58 -14.79 -17.02
CA LEU A 354 2.89 -14.97 -15.74
C LEU A 354 3.87 -15.15 -14.57
N ARG A 355 5.03 -15.81 -14.80
CA ARG A 355 6.11 -15.93 -13.79
C ARG A 355 6.79 -14.61 -13.47
N GLN A 356 6.86 -13.70 -14.45
CA GLN A 356 7.34 -12.34 -14.26
C GLN A 356 6.32 -11.42 -13.54
N GLY A 357 5.14 -11.94 -13.20
CA GLY A 357 4.10 -11.21 -12.47
C GLY A 357 3.12 -10.45 -13.35
N LEU A 358 3.20 -10.55 -14.69
CA LEU A 358 2.30 -9.86 -15.59
C LEU A 358 0.92 -10.52 -15.55
N SER A 359 -0.12 -9.70 -15.39
CA SER A 359 -1.50 -10.18 -15.39
C SER A 359 -1.97 -10.49 -16.80
N LEU A 360 -2.87 -11.45 -16.97
CA LEU A 360 -3.38 -11.90 -18.27
C LEU A 360 -4.80 -11.40 -18.49
N ARG A 361 -5.08 -10.85 -19.67
CA ARG A 361 -6.45 -10.47 -20.06
C ARG A 361 -7.23 -11.74 -20.41
N MET A 362 -8.36 -11.93 -19.76
CA MET A 362 -9.22 -13.11 -19.93
C MET A 362 -10.67 -12.69 -20.15
N SER A 363 -11.41 -13.45 -20.94
CA SER A 363 -12.79 -13.16 -21.32
C SER A 363 -13.63 -14.44 -21.45
N ALA A 364 -14.94 -14.27 -21.51
CA ALA A 364 -15.91 -15.30 -21.91
C ALA A 364 -16.99 -14.67 -22.80
N PRO A 365 -17.72 -15.45 -23.61
CA PRO A 365 -18.85 -14.93 -24.39
C PRO A 365 -19.84 -14.16 -23.50
N GLY A 366 -20.14 -12.92 -23.86
CA GLY A 366 -21.04 -12.05 -23.10
C GLY A 366 -20.45 -11.43 -21.82
N VAL A 367 -19.17 -11.66 -21.50
CA VAL A 367 -18.47 -11.06 -20.35
C VAL A 367 -17.32 -10.18 -20.84
N ALA A 368 -17.29 -8.93 -20.38
CA ALA A 368 -16.24 -7.98 -20.73
C ALA A 368 -14.84 -8.52 -20.34
N PRO A 369 -13.82 -8.37 -21.20
CA PRO A 369 -12.47 -8.83 -20.90
C PRO A 369 -11.93 -8.17 -19.62
N SER A 370 -11.32 -8.97 -18.75
CA SER A 370 -10.79 -8.53 -17.46
C SER A 370 -9.32 -8.93 -17.32
N LEU A 371 -8.53 -8.12 -16.62
CA LEU A 371 -7.13 -8.41 -16.36
C LEU A 371 -7.01 -9.23 -15.06
N ILE A 372 -6.50 -10.46 -15.15
CA ILE A 372 -6.45 -11.43 -14.05
C ILE A 372 -5.01 -11.62 -13.59
N SER A 373 -4.78 -11.48 -12.28
CA SER A 373 -3.45 -11.63 -11.70
C SER A 373 -2.95 -13.09 -11.79
N PRO A 374 -1.64 -13.32 -11.96
CA PRO A 374 -1.10 -14.67 -12.16
C PRO A 374 -1.45 -15.67 -11.05
N GLY A 375 -1.60 -15.19 -9.81
CA GLY A 375 -1.94 -16.02 -8.66
C GLY A 375 -3.39 -16.54 -8.67
N SER A 376 -4.26 -15.90 -9.44
CA SER A 376 -5.67 -16.30 -9.59
C SER A 376 -5.93 -17.22 -10.78
N ILE A 377 -4.97 -17.34 -11.71
CA ILE A 377 -5.10 -18.16 -12.92
C ILE A 377 -4.83 -19.63 -12.57
N LEU A 378 -5.78 -20.48 -12.94
CA LEU A 378 -5.76 -21.93 -12.78
C LEU A 378 -5.26 -22.60 -14.07
N GLY A 379 -4.85 -23.88 -13.99
CA GLY A 379 -4.34 -24.63 -15.15
C GLY A 379 -2.88 -24.33 -15.52
N ARG A 380 -2.15 -23.60 -14.68
CA ARG A 380 -0.71 -23.32 -14.84
C ARG A 380 0.13 -24.53 -14.45
N ASP A 381 1.19 -24.81 -15.22
CA ASP A 381 2.23 -25.76 -14.82
C ASP A 381 3.01 -25.22 -13.61
N ARG A 382 2.82 -25.87 -12.46
CA ARG A 382 3.45 -25.53 -11.18
C ARG A 382 4.75 -26.30 -10.92
N SER A 383 5.33 -26.93 -11.93
CA SER A 383 6.64 -27.58 -11.80
C SER A 383 7.70 -26.51 -11.49
N SER A 384 8.37 -26.70 -10.35
CA SER A 384 9.34 -25.82 -9.65
C SER A 384 8.75 -24.75 -8.72
N ARG A 385 8.24 -25.19 -7.55
CA ARG A 385 8.28 -24.41 -6.30
C ARG A 385 9.59 -24.63 -5.58
#